data_AF-E0RXF7-F1
#
_entry.id   AF-E0RXF7-F1
#
_cell.length_a   1.000
_cell.length_b   1.000
_cell.length_c   1.000
_cell.angle_alpha   90.00
_cell.angle_beta   90.00
_cell.angle_gamma   90.00
#
_symmetry.space_group_name_H-M   'P 1'
#
loop_
_entity.id
_entity.type
_entity.pdbx_description
1 polymer ?
#
loop_
_entity_poly.entity_id
_entity_poly.type
_entity_poly.pdbx_seq_one_letter_code
_entity_poly.pdbx_strand_id
1 'polypeptide(L)'
;MKFTSGISIFSRQMFIRQYIPALISALVFAVADMADALVVGNRMGTVGLAAIAFSLPIYMFYNVIMHSFGLGGAIHFSNKMASGDEEGARRSFQGVFITLMIISVFIAIFGNLGIEGLMFILGAPKSNPVLYSATKTYLGIILAAAPLFFFDYSIGYYLRNDDFEKESSIASGIGNVLDLSLNIILVLFLDMGVKGAALATLFGLVVGSSIQFAFLFRKTSHLKLFPFNPEFCNLPSIYKIGISSFVSYIYSFVFILIGNNAMIRLAGDSGVAVFDVVINLGNMAYYLFNAVSTSTQPIISTYEGECNYDECDKIENVSTLVNSLTSLILMFLFVVFAPLICNLFGLYDPATVEYGSLSIRIYSLCLLFVGLNLAMSNYYAARNISIEPFMIATLRGIAILVPAALICIRLGKNAFWFAYIFTELFTYIIIRIHRKRHPVINKRMDKERILDIKLGSDISRLGSAIEDIEMFCEKWDANPKQLYYIQMTVEEVCSAIITNGFKSPLVNRTNFGYNVIELTLVAAENNDLFLHIRDNAIFFNPFDMNKKALKDIENKDSDFNALGMDVIKQKAKSFYYRRFQGFNTMVVKI
;
A
#
# COMPACT_ATOMS: atom_id res chain seq x y z
N MET A 1 -18.10 0.62 -18.88
CA MET A 1 -18.61 1.73 -18.04
C MET A 1 -19.89 1.42 -17.23
N LYS A 2 -20.51 0.23 -17.32
CA LYS A 2 -21.65 -0.20 -16.45
C LYS A 2 -21.25 -0.73 -15.06
N PHE A 3 -19.95 -0.85 -14.77
CA PHE A 3 -19.41 -1.48 -13.54
C PHE A 3 -19.63 -0.67 -12.24
N THR A 4 -20.17 0.54 -12.34
CA THR A 4 -20.34 1.49 -11.23
C THR A 4 -21.80 1.86 -10.99
N SER A 5 -22.75 1.07 -11.50
CA SER A 5 -24.18 1.30 -11.26
C SER A 5 -24.52 1.01 -9.81
N GLY A 6 -24.45 2.02 -8.94
CA GLY A 6 -24.81 1.92 -7.53
C GLY A 6 -23.96 2.78 -6.59
N ILE A 7 -22.71 3.08 -6.96
CA ILE A 7 -21.83 4.02 -6.24
C ILE A 7 -22.19 5.47 -6.56
N SER A 8 -21.94 6.36 -5.61
CA SER A 8 -22.03 7.80 -5.85
C SER A 8 -21.09 8.23 -6.99
N ILE A 9 -21.42 9.37 -7.60
CA ILE A 9 -20.61 9.97 -8.67
C ILE A 9 -19.23 10.36 -8.14
N PHE A 10 -19.18 10.87 -6.91
CA PHE A 10 -17.96 11.13 -6.15
C PHE A 10 -17.10 9.87 -6.06
N SER A 11 -17.64 8.79 -5.50
CA SER A 11 -16.99 7.47 -5.41
C SER A 11 -16.39 7.02 -6.74
N ARG A 12 -17.18 7.08 -7.82
CA ARG A 12 -16.74 6.66 -9.16
C ARG A 12 -15.55 7.46 -9.66
N GLN A 13 -15.61 8.77 -9.54
CA GLN A 13 -14.60 9.68 -10.07
C GLN A 13 -13.32 9.62 -9.24
N MET A 14 -13.44 9.59 -7.91
CA MET A 14 -12.33 9.39 -6.98
C MET A 14 -11.61 8.07 -7.26
N PHE A 15 -12.37 7.00 -7.52
CA PHE A 15 -11.81 5.70 -7.85
C PHE A 15 -11.03 5.74 -9.16
N ILE A 16 -11.62 6.23 -10.26
CA ILE A 16 -10.92 6.26 -11.57
C ILE A 16 -9.66 7.12 -11.52
N ARG A 17 -9.72 8.28 -10.86
CA ARG A 17 -8.59 9.22 -10.76
C ARG A 17 -7.41 8.64 -9.98
N GLN A 18 -7.67 7.73 -9.04
CA GLN A 18 -6.63 7.06 -8.26
C GLN A 18 -6.19 5.73 -8.88
N TYR A 19 -7.14 4.97 -9.41
CA TYR A 19 -6.89 3.64 -9.95
C TYR A 19 -6.03 3.68 -11.21
N ILE A 20 -6.25 4.63 -12.14
CA ILE A 20 -5.46 4.68 -13.39
C ILE A 20 -3.97 4.94 -13.09
N PRO A 21 -3.57 5.97 -12.32
CA PRO A 21 -2.16 6.15 -11.95
C PRO A 21 -1.60 4.98 -11.16
N ALA A 22 -2.35 4.45 -10.17
CA ALA A 22 -1.90 3.32 -9.37
C ALA A 22 -1.65 2.07 -10.21
N LEU A 23 -2.52 1.80 -11.19
CA LEU A 23 -2.39 0.68 -12.11
C LEU A 23 -1.16 0.84 -13.02
N ILE A 24 -0.92 2.04 -13.55
CA ILE A 24 0.26 2.32 -14.38
C ILE A 24 1.53 2.10 -13.55
N SER A 25 1.59 2.65 -12.33
CA SER A 25 2.73 2.44 -11.43
C SER A 25 2.94 0.96 -11.11
N ALA A 26 1.87 0.23 -10.80
CA ALA A 26 1.96 -1.21 -10.52
C ALA A 26 2.45 -2.03 -11.73
N LEU A 27 2.01 -1.68 -12.94
CA LEU A 27 2.51 -2.31 -14.17
C LEU A 27 3.99 -2.03 -14.39
N VAL A 28 4.46 -0.80 -14.15
CA VAL A 28 5.87 -0.46 -14.25
C VAL A 28 6.70 -1.27 -13.25
N PHE A 29 6.27 -1.36 -11.99
CA PHE A 29 6.95 -2.17 -10.99
C PHE A 29 6.95 -3.66 -11.34
N ALA A 30 5.82 -4.20 -11.79
CA ALA A 30 5.73 -5.59 -12.22
C ALA A 30 6.65 -5.92 -13.39
N VAL A 31 6.71 -5.04 -14.41
CA VAL A 31 7.59 -5.23 -15.56
C VAL A 31 9.05 -5.11 -15.18
N ALA A 32 9.41 -4.16 -14.29
CA ALA A 32 10.78 -4.02 -13.82
C ALA A 32 11.25 -5.27 -13.07
N ASP A 33 10.47 -5.74 -12.09
CA ASP A 33 10.77 -6.92 -11.28
C ASP A 33 10.86 -8.19 -12.15
N MET A 34 9.94 -8.34 -13.11
CA MET A 34 10.02 -9.43 -14.08
C MET A 34 11.21 -9.30 -15.02
N ALA A 35 11.57 -8.10 -15.47
CA ALA A 35 12.66 -7.91 -16.42
C ALA A 35 14.00 -8.38 -15.83
N ASP A 36 14.24 -8.12 -14.54
CA ASP A 36 15.43 -8.63 -13.84
C ASP A 36 15.46 -10.17 -13.84
N ALA A 37 14.35 -10.82 -13.47
CA ALA A 37 14.25 -12.27 -13.49
C ALA A 37 14.37 -12.86 -14.91
N LEU A 38 13.81 -12.19 -15.92
CA LEU A 38 13.88 -12.59 -17.34
C LEU A 38 15.30 -12.47 -17.89
N VAL A 39 16.03 -11.41 -17.56
CA VAL A 39 17.42 -11.18 -17.98
C VAL A 39 18.33 -12.29 -17.44
N VAL A 40 18.20 -12.59 -16.15
CA VAL A 40 18.94 -13.69 -15.52
C VAL A 40 18.52 -15.02 -16.14
N GLY A 41 17.22 -15.29 -16.25
CA GLY A 41 16.70 -16.54 -16.81
C GLY A 41 17.20 -16.83 -18.23
N ASN A 42 17.08 -15.87 -19.15
CA ASN A 42 17.49 -16.08 -20.55
C ASN A 42 19.00 -16.29 -20.70
N ARG A 43 19.83 -15.58 -19.95
CA ARG A 43 21.28 -15.69 -20.10
C ARG A 43 21.87 -16.88 -19.36
N MET A 44 21.30 -17.19 -18.19
CA MET A 44 21.89 -18.11 -17.23
C MET A 44 21.16 -19.46 -17.12
N GLY A 45 19.97 -19.57 -17.70
CA GLY A 45 19.12 -20.75 -17.64
C GLY A 45 18.71 -21.12 -16.20
N THR A 46 18.37 -22.39 -16.02
CA THR A 46 17.85 -22.93 -14.75
C THR A 46 18.82 -22.76 -13.57
N VAL A 47 20.13 -22.79 -13.82
CA VAL A 47 21.15 -22.65 -12.76
C VAL A 47 21.17 -21.23 -12.18
N GLY A 48 21.10 -20.20 -13.03
CA GLY A 48 21.08 -18.81 -12.57
C GLY A 48 19.82 -18.49 -11.75
N LEU A 49 18.65 -18.88 -12.26
CA LEU A 49 17.38 -18.71 -11.56
C LEU A 49 17.38 -19.42 -10.20
N ALA A 50 17.82 -20.69 -10.16
CA ALA A 50 17.90 -21.43 -8.91
C ALA A 50 18.87 -20.78 -7.92
N ALA A 51 20.01 -20.25 -8.36
CA ALA A 51 20.99 -19.59 -7.50
C ALA A 51 20.42 -18.33 -6.80
N ILE A 52 19.67 -17.52 -7.55
CA ILE A 52 18.98 -16.34 -6.99
C ILE A 52 17.86 -16.77 -6.06
N ALA A 53 17.04 -17.75 -6.45
CA ALA A 53 15.93 -18.27 -5.65
C ALA A 53 16.40 -18.79 -4.27
N PHE A 54 17.54 -19.51 -4.22
CA PHE A 54 18.14 -19.95 -2.96
C PHE A 54 18.59 -18.80 -2.06
N SER A 55 18.85 -17.63 -2.62
CA SER A 55 19.33 -16.45 -1.89
C SER A 55 18.18 -15.53 -1.42
N LEU A 56 16.96 -15.67 -1.96
CA LEU A 56 15.77 -14.90 -1.56
C LEU A 56 15.47 -14.87 -0.04
N PRO A 57 15.62 -15.97 0.73
CA PRO A 57 15.39 -15.93 2.16
C PRO A 57 16.29 -14.90 2.89
N ILE A 58 17.48 -14.61 2.38
CA ILE A 58 18.36 -13.60 2.99
C ILE A 58 17.80 -12.20 2.81
N TYR A 59 17.21 -11.90 1.66
CA TYR A 59 16.48 -10.64 1.43
C TYR A 59 15.29 -10.50 2.38
N MET A 60 14.52 -11.56 2.60
CA MET A 60 13.40 -11.54 3.54
C MET A 60 13.89 -11.30 4.97
N PHE A 61 15.01 -11.91 5.36
CA PHE A 61 15.65 -11.67 6.66
C PHE A 61 16.10 -10.21 6.82
N TYR A 62 16.64 -9.58 5.78
CA TYR A 62 16.96 -8.14 5.82
C TYR A 62 15.70 -7.32 6.03
N ASN A 63 14.64 -7.59 5.25
CA ASN A 63 13.36 -6.91 5.38
C ASN A 63 12.76 -7.03 6.78
N VAL A 64 12.92 -8.18 7.46
CA VAL A 64 12.48 -8.32 8.85
C VAL A 64 13.11 -7.25 9.73
N ILE A 65 14.44 -7.15 9.74
CA ILE A 65 15.17 -6.19 10.59
C ILE A 65 14.86 -4.74 10.17
N MET A 66 14.77 -4.49 8.88
CA MET A 66 14.48 -3.17 8.29
C MET A 66 13.09 -2.67 8.66
N HIS A 67 12.08 -3.53 8.62
CA HIS A 67 10.72 -3.16 9.03
C HIS A 67 10.59 -3.07 10.56
N SER A 68 11.32 -3.90 11.32
CA SER A 68 11.36 -3.81 12.78
C SER A 68 11.87 -2.45 13.26
N PHE A 69 13.06 -2.05 12.80
CA PHE A 69 13.75 -0.87 13.32
C PHE A 69 13.70 0.34 12.39
N GLY A 70 13.80 0.14 11.07
CA GLY A 70 13.73 1.23 10.09
C GLY A 70 12.34 1.84 10.01
N LEU A 71 11.32 1.06 9.62
CA LEU A 71 9.94 1.54 9.56
C LEU A 71 9.38 1.88 10.95
N GLY A 72 9.53 0.96 11.92
CA GLY A 72 9.10 1.23 13.30
C GLY A 72 9.76 2.47 13.91
N GLY A 73 11.05 2.69 13.60
CA GLY A 73 11.81 3.84 14.06
C GLY A 73 11.39 5.15 13.37
N ALA A 74 11.09 5.11 12.07
CA ALA A 74 10.57 6.25 11.33
C ALA A 74 9.19 6.69 11.86
N ILE A 75 8.32 5.75 12.23
CA ILE A 75 7.04 6.05 12.89
C ILE A 75 7.27 6.70 14.26
N HIS A 76 8.20 6.15 15.07
CA HIS A 76 8.55 6.75 16.37
C HIS A 76 9.13 8.16 16.22
N PHE A 77 9.96 8.38 15.20
CA PHE A 77 10.50 9.68 14.83
C PHE A 77 9.39 10.67 14.46
N SER A 78 8.46 10.28 13.57
CA SER A 78 7.32 11.10 13.19
C SER A 78 6.45 11.48 14.41
N ASN A 79 6.24 10.55 15.34
CA ASN A 79 5.50 10.84 16.58
C ASN A 79 6.23 11.86 17.47
N LYS A 80 7.55 11.76 17.63
CA LYS A 80 8.35 12.74 18.41
C LYS A 80 8.38 14.12 17.74
N MET A 81 8.50 14.15 16.41
CA MET A 81 8.38 15.38 15.63
C MET A 81 7.01 16.01 15.80
N ALA A 82 5.93 15.23 15.73
CA ALA A 82 4.56 15.70 15.94
C ALA A 82 4.32 16.25 17.37
N SER A 83 5.05 15.75 18.38
CA SER A 83 5.02 16.30 19.75
C SER A 83 5.96 17.49 19.99
N GLY A 84 6.71 17.94 18.97
CA GLY A 84 7.67 19.04 19.08
C GLY A 84 9.03 18.68 19.71
N ASP A 85 9.31 17.40 19.96
CA ASP A 85 10.59 16.92 20.51
C ASP A 85 11.57 16.58 19.36
N GLU A 86 12.01 17.61 18.63
CA GLU A 86 12.93 17.42 17.49
C GLU A 86 14.26 16.81 17.91
N GLU A 87 14.79 17.22 19.07
CA GLU A 87 16.07 16.73 19.54
C GLU A 87 15.99 15.25 19.93
N GLY A 88 14.96 14.84 20.65
CA GLY A 88 14.72 13.45 20.98
C GLY A 88 14.39 12.59 19.75
N ALA A 89 13.72 13.16 18.74
CA ALA A 89 13.50 12.49 17.45
C ALA A 89 14.84 12.19 16.77
N ARG A 90 15.73 13.18 16.69
CA ARG A 90 17.07 13.04 16.11
C ARG A 90 17.94 12.03 16.87
N ARG A 91 17.99 12.09 18.20
CA ARG A 91 18.76 11.14 19.02
C ARG A 91 18.25 9.71 18.85
N SER A 92 16.94 9.53 18.75
CA SER A 92 16.33 8.23 18.47
C SER A 92 16.69 7.72 17.07
N PHE A 93 16.65 8.58 16.04
CA PHE A 93 17.10 8.24 14.68
C PHE A 93 18.55 7.76 14.70
N GLN A 94 19.45 8.51 15.35
CA GLN A 94 20.86 8.15 15.44
C GLN A 94 21.07 6.80 16.13
N GLY A 95 20.33 6.52 17.21
CA GLY A 95 20.36 5.23 17.92
C GLY A 95 19.89 4.06 17.05
N VAL A 96 18.80 4.22 16.32
CA VAL A 96 18.31 3.21 15.36
C VAL A 96 19.30 3.02 14.21
N PHE A 97 19.77 4.10 13.61
CA PHE A 97 20.69 4.09 12.48
C PHE A 97 22.00 3.35 12.83
N ILE A 98 22.64 3.68 13.95
CA ILE A 98 23.88 2.98 14.34
C ILE A 98 23.62 1.51 14.69
N THR A 99 22.48 1.19 15.31
CA THR A 99 22.09 -0.19 15.60
C THR A 99 21.95 -1.00 14.31
N LEU A 100 21.27 -0.44 13.30
CA LEU A 100 21.12 -1.05 11.98
C LEU A 100 22.48 -1.21 11.27
N MET A 101 23.35 -0.21 11.33
CA MET A 101 24.69 -0.31 10.75
C MET A 101 25.52 -1.41 11.42
N ILE A 102 25.52 -1.50 12.76
CA ILE A 102 26.22 -2.55 13.50
C ILE A 102 25.69 -3.94 13.12
N ILE A 103 24.36 -4.11 13.10
CA ILE A 103 23.73 -5.38 12.70
C ILE A 103 24.09 -5.74 11.27
N SER A 104 24.07 -4.78 10.35
CA SER A 104 24.38 -5.01 8.94
C SER A 104 25.85 -5.42 8.71
N VAL A 105 26.79 -4.78 9.40
CA VAL A 105 28.22 -5.14 9.34
C VAL A 105 28.46 -6.50 9.97
N PHE A 106 27.78 -6.79 11.09
CA PHE A 106 27.81 -8.11 11.70
C PHE A 106 27.31 -9.19 10.72
N ILE A 107 26.17 -8.97 10.06
CA ILE A 107 25.64 -9.86 9.03
C ILE A 107 26.62 -10.03 7.87
N ALA A 108 27.23 -8.95 7.39
CA ALA A 108 28.18 -9.00 6.28
C ALA A 108 29.41 -9.85 6.61
N ILE A 109 29.99 -9.67 7.80
CA ILE A 109 31.19 -10.40 8.24
C ILE A 109 30.84 -11.85 8.56
N PHE A 110 29.94 -12.08 9.52
CA PHE A 110 29.65 -13.43 10.01
C PHE A 110 28.86 -14.26 9.01
N GLY A 111 28.02 -13.62 8.18
CA GLY A 111 27.36 -14.29 7.07
C GLY A 111 28.34 -14.82 6.03
N ASN A 112 29.35 -14.02 5.65
CA ASN A 112 30.37 -14.47 4.70
C ASN A 112 31.32 -15.53 5.30
N LEU A 113 31.72 -15.39 6.57
CA LEU A 113 32.53 -16.39 7.26
C LEU A 113 31.77 -17.73 7.40
N GLY A 114 30.47 -17.66 7.67
CA GLY A 114 29.58 -18.81 7.82
C GLY A 114 28.85 -19.22 6.54
N ILE A 115 29.30 -18.77 5.36
CA ILE A 115 28.51 -18.89 4.12
C ILE A 115 28.14 -20.33 3.78
N GLU A 116 29.01 -21.30 4.08
CA GLU A 116 28.74 -22.71 3.79
C GLU A 116 27.63 -23.29 4.68
N GLY A 117 27.56 -22.85 5.94
CA GLY A 117 26.48 -23.19 6.86
C GLY A 117 25.17 -22.54 6.44
N LEU A 118 25.21 -21.27 6.00
CA LEU A 118 24.04 -20.59 5.43
C LEU A 118 23.54 -21.31 4.18
N MET A 119 24.41 -21.65 3.24
CA MET A 119 24.04 -22.41 2.04
C MET A 119 23.40 -23.75 2.37
N PHE A 120 23.86 -24.44 3.42
CA PHE A 120 23.24 -25.68 3.89
C PHE A 120 21.82 -25.44 4.41
N ILE A 121 21.61 -24.40 5.24
CA ILE A 121 20.28 -24.04 5.75
C ILE A 121 19.35 -23.66 4.60
N LEU A 122 19.85 -22.89 3.63
CA LEU A 122 19.10 -22.45 2.45
C LEU A 122 18.74 -23.62 1.52
N GLY A 123 19.38 -24.79 1.67
CA GLY A 123 19.10 -25.98 0.87
C GLY A 123 19.87 -26.07 -0.43
N ALA A 124 20.94 -25.29 -0.60
CA ALA A 124 21.74 -25.30 -1.82
C ALA A 124 22.44 -26.66 -1.98
N PRO A 125 22.18 -27.42 -3.06
CA PRO A 125 22.65 -28.79 -3.20
C PRO A 125 24.17 -28.82 -3.44
N LYS A 126 24.92 -29.48 -2.54
CA LYS A 126 26.35 -29.77 -2.77
C LYS A 126 26.59 -30.75 -3.93
N SER A 127 25.57 -31.52 -4.31
CA SER A 127 25.61 -32.49 -5.42
C SER A 127 25.68 -31.84 -6.80
N ASN A 128 25.32 -30.56 -6.95
CA ASN A 128 25.50 -29.79 -8.18
C ASN A 128 26.57 -28.69 -7.95
N PRO A 129 27.85 -28.93 -8.33
CA PRO A 129 28.93 -27.97 -8.09
C PRO A 129 28.75 -26.62 -8.80
N VAL A 130 28.12 -26.61 -9.98
CA VAL A 130 27.91 -25.40 -10.78
C VAL A 130 26.89 -24.50 -10.08
N LEU A 131 25.75 -25.07 -9.68
CA LEU A 131 24.73 -24.35 -8.92
C LEU A 131 25.26 -23.90 -7.56
N TYR A 132 25.96 -24.78 -6.84
CA TYR A 132 26.55 -24.44 -5.55
C TYR A 132 27.51 -23.25 -5.65
N SER A 133 28.41 -23.23 -6.64
CA SER A 133 29.34 -22.13 -6.86
C SER A 133 28.62 -20.83 -7.26
N ALA A 134 27.60 -20.92 -8.11
CA ALA A 134 26.78 -19.78 -8.51
C ALA A 134 26.07 -19.16 -7.30
N THR A 135 25.39 -19.97 -6.48
CA THR A 135 24.72 -19.54 -5.26
C THR A 135 25.70 -18.92 -4.26
N LYS A 136 26.88 -19.54 -4.06
CA LYS A 136 27.92 -19.01 -3.16
C LYS A 136 28.39 -17.63 -3.59
N THR A 137 28.57 -17.43 -4.89
CA THR A 137 29.02 -16.14 -5.46
C THR A 137 27.97 -15.05 -5.28
N TYR A 138 26.71 -15.34 -5.64
CA TYR A 138 25.61 -14.39 -5.44
C TYR A 138 25.47 -14.01 -3.97
N LEU A 139 25.33 -15.02 -3.13
CA LEU A 139 25.07 -14.88 -1.71
C LEU A 139 26.19 -14.10 -1.02
N GLY A 140 27.45 -14.36 -1.35
CA GLY A 140 28.58 -13.63 -0.78
C GLY A 140 28.54 -12.13 -1.09
N ILE A 141 28.17 -11.75 -2.32
CA ILE A 141 28.04 -10.35 -2.72
C ILE A 141 26.86 -9.69 -2.00
N ILE A 142 25.71 -10.35 -1.94
CA ILE A 142 24.52 -9.82 -1.24
C ILE A 142 24.78 -9.67 0.27
N LEU A 143 25.46 -10.64 0.89
CA LEU A 143 25.87 -10.56 2.29
C LEU A 143 26.84 -9.38 2.52
N ALA A 144 27.82 -9.20 1.64
CA ALA A 144 28.74 -8.07 1.72
C ALA A 144 28.02 -6.72 1.52
N ALA A 145 26.94 -6.71 0.74
CA ALA A 145 26.11 -5.54 0.47
C ALA A 145 25.17 -5.17 1.64
N ALA A 146 25.05 -5.99 2.69
CA ALA A 146 24.10 -5.76 3.79
C ALA A 146 24.12 -4.32 4.35
N PRO A 147 25.29 -3.66 4.57
CA PRO A 147 25.30 -2.28 5.05
C PRO A 147 24.62 -1.28 4.12
N LEU A 148 24.73 -1.47 2.81
CA LEU A 148 24.07 -0.62 1.82
C LEU A 148 22.57 -0.86 1.80
N PHE A 149 22.11 -2.10 1.85
CA PHE A 149 20.68 -2.41 2.01
C PHE A 149 20.11 -1.71 3.25
N PHE A 150 20.79 -1.87 4.39
CA PHE A 150 20.32 -1.32 5.66
C PHE A 150 20.34 0.21 5.65
N PHE A 151 21.30 0.81 4.96
CA PHE A 151 21.38 2.25 4.78
C PHE A 151 20.23 2.75 3.90
N ASP A 152 20.10 2.21 2.69
CA ASP A 152 19.16 2.69 1.67
C ASP A 152 17.72 2.71 2.16
N TYR A 153 17.27 1.58 2.71
CA TYR A 153 15.90 1.43 3.16
C TYR A 153 15.62 2.20 4.46
N SER A 154 16.59 2.25 5.40
CA SER A 154 16.36 2.97 6.66
C SER A 154 16.26 4.47 6.44
N ILE A 155 17.22 5.05 5.72
CA ILE A 155 17.16 6.46 5.34
C ILE A 155 15.91 6.74 4.51
N GLY A 156 15.54 5.83 3.61
CA GLY A 156 14.35 5.96 2.78
C GLY A 156 13.07 6.10 3.61
N TYR A 157 12.89 5.28 4.65
CA TYR A 157 11.75 5.38 5.56
C TYR A 157 11.77 6.68 6.37
N TYR A 158 12.91 7.09 6.88
CA TYR A 158 13.01 8.32 7.68
C TYR A 158 12.80 9.58 6.84
N LEU A 159 13.37 9.66 5.62
CA LEU A 159 13.16 10.80 4.71
C LEU A 159 11.69 10.99 4.36
N ARG A 160 10.94 9.90 4.15
CA ARG A 160 9.48 9.96 3.91
C ARG A 160 8.71 10.52 5.11
N ASN A 161 9.26 10.39 6.32
CA ASN A 161 8.70 10.91 7.56
C ASN A 161 9.29 12.27 7.96
N ASP A 162 10.26 12.80 7.20
CA ASP A 162 10.92 14.10 7.38
C ASP A 162 10.56 15.05 6.22
N ASP A 163 9.35 14.92 5.66
CA ASP A 163 8.80 15.72 4.54
C ASP A 163 9.52 15.60 3.17
N PHE A 164 10.45 14.65 3.00
CA PHE A 164 11.15 14.37 1.74
C PHE A 164 10.63 13.11 1.01
N GLU A 165 9.32 12.86 1.05
CA GLU A 165 8.72 11.66 0.44
C GLU A 165 8.99 11.54 -1.07
N LYS A 166 8.86 12.66 -1.80
CA LYS A 166 9.08 12.70 -3.25
C LYS A 166 10.54 12.41 -3.59
N GLU A 167 11.45 13.05 -2.86
CA GLU A 167 12.89 12.90 -3.01
C GLU A 167 13.35 11.47 -2.72
N SER A 168 12.87 10.88 -1.61
CA SER A 168 13.11 9.47 -1.27
C SER A 168 12.63 8.55 -2.38
N SER A 169 11.42 8.79 -2.91
CA SER A 169 10.85 7.98 -4.00
C SER A 169 11.64 8.12 -5.31
N ILE A 170 12.09 9.34 -5.65
CA ILE A 170 12.94 9.58 -6.83
C ILE A 170 14.29 8.88 -6.68
N ALA A 171 14.91 8.95 -5.50
CA ALA A 171 16.19 8.31 -5.24
C ALA A 171 16.11 6.78 -5.41
N SER A 172 15.12 6.13 -4.80
CA SER A 172 14.87 4.70 -4.98
C SER A 172 14.53 4.35 -6.43
N GLY A 173 13.75 5.19 -7.12
CA GLY A 173 13.42 5.00 -8.53
C GLY A 173 14.65 5.04 -9.44
N ILE A 174 15.56 6.00 -9.24
CA ILE A 174 16.83 6.08 -9.98
C ILE A 174 17.69 4.84 -9.69
N GLY A 175 17.78 4.41 -8.43
CA GLY A 175 18.48 3.20 -8.03
C GLY A 175 17.98 1.95 -8.76
N ASN A 176 16.67 1.73 -8.78
CA ASN A 176 16.05 0.58 -9.47
C ASN A 176 16.19 0.63 -10.99
N VAL A 177 16.05 1.82 -11.60
CA VAL A 177 16.27 1.96 -13.05
C VAL A 177 17.72 1.68 -13.42
N LEU A 178 18.67 2.12 -12.59
CA LEU A 178 20.08 1.82 -12.79
C LEU A 178 20.37 0.34 -12.58
N ASP A 179 19.79 -0.31 -11.57
CA ASP A 179 19.89 -1.75 -11.34
C ASP A 179 19.46 -2.52 -12.59
N LEU A 180 18.24 -2.29 -13.09
CA LEU A 180 17.74 -2.92 -14.31
C LEU A 180 18.63 -2.65 -15.53
N SER A 181 19.09 -1.41 -15.70
CA SER A 181 19.99 -1.04 -16.80
C SER A 181 21.34 -1.76 -16.71
N LEU A 182 21.89 -1.89 -15.50
CA LEU A 182 23.12 -2.62 -15.24
C LEU A 182 22.92 -4.13 -15.34
N ASN A 183 21.76 -4.68 -14.99
CA ASN A 183 21.44 -6.08 -15.24
C ASN A 183 21.53 -6.38 -16.74
N ILE A 184 20.92 -5.53 -17.58
CA ILE A 184 21.01 -5.66 -19.04
C ILE A 184 22.49 -5.60 -19.49
N ILE A 185 23.29 -4.64 -19.01
CA ILE A 185 24.68 -4.47 -19.43
C ILE A 185 25.59 -5.59 -18.91
N LEU A 186 25.61 -5.82 -17.60
CA LEU A 186 26.52 -6.75 -16.94
C LEU A 186 26.16 -8.21 -17.23
N VAL A 187 24.87 -8.54 -17.28
CA VAL A 187 24.41 -9.92 -17.49
C VAL A 187 24.30 -10.23 -18.98
N LEU A 188 23.58 -9.44 -19.78
CA LEU A 188 23.37 -9.78 -21.20
C LEU A 188 24.59 -9.45 -22.07
N PHE A 189 25.15 -8.24 -21.96
CA PHE A 189 26.21 -7.78 -22.86
C PHE A 189 27.61 -8.21 -22.43
N LEU A 190 27.92 -8.20 -21.13
CA LEU A 190 29.25 -8.54 -20.60
C LEU A 190 29.39 -9.99 -20.10
N ASP A 191 28.30 -10.78 -20.14
CA ASP A 191 28.28 -12.20 -19.74
C ASP A 191 28.86 -12.48 -18.34
N MET A 192 28.66 -11.56 -17.40
CA MET A 192 29.17 -11.71 -16.02
C MET A 192 28.33 -12.67 -15.16
N GLY A 193 27.25 -13.21 -15.72
CA GLY A 193 26.36 -14.16 -15.06
C GLY A 193 25.84 -13.66 -13.70
N VAL A 194 25.87 -14.55 -12.70
CA VAL A 194 25.27 -14.35 -11.37
C VAL A 194 26.00 -13.24 -10.61
N LYS A 195 27.32 -13.14 -10.83
CA LYS A 195 28.13 -12.05 -10.31
C LYS A 195 27.70 -10.71 -10.90
N GLY A 196 27.40 -10.68 -12.20
CA GLY A 196 26.86 -9.50 -12.88
C GLY A 196 25.55 -9.03 -12.25
N ALA A 197 24.62 -9.97 -12.04
CA ALA A 197 23.33 -9.68 -11.41
C ALA A 197 23.48 -9.11 -9.99
N ALA A 198 24.29 -9.74 -9.14
CA ALA A 198 24.52 -9.24 -7.79
C ALA A 198 25.22 -7.87 -7.75
N LEU A 199 26.11 -7.60 -8.72
CA LEU A 199 26.78 -6.30 -8.84
C LEU A 199 25.83 -5.21 -9.35
N ALA A 200 24.92 -5.52 -10.27
CA ALA A 200 23.91 -4.58 -10.74
C ALA A 200 23.08 -4.05 -9.55
N THR A 201 22.59 -4.96 -8.70
CA THR A 201 21.83 -4.61 -7.50
C THR A 201 22.67 -3.79 -6.53
N LEU A 202 23.93 -4.17 -6.31
CA LEU A 202 24.86 -3.42 -5.47
C LEU A 202 25.05 -1.98 -5.96
N PHE A 203 25.31 -1.77 -7.25
CA PHE A 203 25.52 -0.44 -7.82
C PHE A 203 24.24 0.39 -7.84
N GLY A 204 23.09 -0.22 -8.11
CA GLY A 204 21.77 0.42 -7.97
C GLY A 204 21.56 0.96 -6.56
N LEU A 205 21.85 0.14 -5.54
CA LEU A 205 21.82 0.55 -4.13
C LEU A 205 22.82 1.66 -3.82
N VAL A 206 24.07 1.56 -4.29
CA VAL A 206 25.08 2.61 -4.05
C VAL A 206 24.60 3.96 -4.57
N VAL A 207 24.04 4.02 -5.79
CA VAL A 207 23.57 5.27 -6.37
C VAL A 207 22.32 5.78 -5.65
N GLY A 208 21.33 4.91 -5.41
CA GLY A 208 20.13 5.25 -4.64
C GLY A 208 20.48 5.81 -3.27
N SER A 209 21.33 5.09 -2.53
CA SER A 209 21.82 5.47 -1.20
C SER A 209 22.62 6.75 -1.22
N SER A 210 23.46 6.98 -2.23
CA SER A 210 24.25 8.22 -2.34
C SER A 210 23.35 9.44 -2.52
N ILE A 211 22.29 9.31 -3.32
CA ILE A 211 21.29 10.36 -3.51
C ILE A 211 20.55 10.61 -2.20
N GLN A 212 20.09 9.55 -1.52
CA GLN A 212 19.44 9.65 -0.21
C GLN A 212 20.35 10.29 0.83
N PHE A 213 21.63 9.92 0.87
CA PHE A 213 22.63 10.44 1.79
C PHE A 213 22.84 11.95 1.62
N ALA A 214 22.84 12.44 0.37
CA ALA A 214 22.95 13.87 0.08
C ALA A 214 21.82 14.70 0.71
N PHE A 215 20.62 14.13 0.87
CA PHE A 215 19.48 14.83 1.47
C PHE A 215 19.64 15.07 2.98
N LEU A 216 20.40 14.23 3.71
CA LEU A 216 20.68 14.47 5.14
C LEU A 216 21.47 15.77 5.38
N PHE A 217 22.14 16.30 4.36
CA PHE A 217 22.90 17.55 4.46
C PHE A 217 22.07 18.80 4.10
N ARG A 218 20.82 18.65 3.69
CA ARG A 218 19.95 19.81 3.44
C ARG A 218 19.62 20.50 4.75
N LYS A 219 19.63 21.84 4.72
CA LYS A 219 19.29 22.66 5.89
C LYS A 219 17.88 22.40 6.44
N THR A 220 16.96 22.01 5.56
CA THR A 220 15.57 21.71 5.88
C THR A 220 15.35 20.30 6.44
N SER A 221 16.37 19.44 6.47
CA SER A 221 16.23 18.11 7.05
C SER A 221 16.46 18.11 8.56
N HIS A 222 15.55 17.45 9.29
CA HIS A 222 15.70 17.21 10.72
C HIS A 222 16.54 15.95 11.00
N LEU A 223 16.75 15.10 9.98
CA LEU A 223 17.64 13.94 10.02
C LEU A 223 19.12 14.36 9.95
N LYS A 224 19.73 14.53 11.13
CA LYS A 224 21.16 14.87 11.23
C LYS A 224 21.94 13.77 11.95
N LEU A 225 23.02 13.30 11.31
CA LEU A 225 23.97 12.38 11.92
C LEU A 225 24.90 13.07 12.94
N PHE A 226 25.09 14.38 12.80
CA PHE A 226 25.97 15.18 13.66
C PHE A 226 25.23 16.38 14.29
N PRO A 227 25.59 16.80 15.51
CA PRO A 227 26.40 16.08 16.50
C PRO A 227 25.79 14.71 16.88
N PHE A 228 26.66 13.73 17.12
CA PHE A 228 26.30 12.35 17.40
C PHE A 228 26.00 12.15 18.89
N ASN A 229 24.76 11.82 19.23
CA ASN A 229 24.29 11.57 20.59
C ASN A 229 23.13 10.54 20.60
N PRO A 230 23.40 9.27 20.25
CA PRO A 230 22.36 8.26 20.04
C PRO A 230 21.64 7.88 21.34
N GLU A 231 20.33 7.69 21.26
CA GLU A 231 19.50 7.20 22.36
C GLU A 231 19.03 5.76 22.08
N PHE A 232 19.44 4.81 22.93
CA PHE A 232 19.13 3.39 22.75
C PHE A 232 17.93 2.89 23.57
N CYS A 233 17.49 3.67 24.58
CA CYS A 233 16.42 3.27 25.49
C CYS A 233 15.08 3.02 24.78
N ASN A 234 14.85 3.66 23.63
CA ASN A 234 13.60 3.55 22.87
C ASN A 234 13.57 2.34 21.92
N LEU A 235 14.68 1.60 21.74
CA LEU A 235 14.74 0.47 20.80
C LEU A 235 13.68 -0.62 21.04
N PRO A 236 13.37 -1.05 22.28
CA PRO A 236 12.32 -2.04 22.51
C PRO A 236 10.92 -1.54 22.13
N SER A 237 10.64 -0.26 22.40
CA SER A 237 9.37 0.38 22.02
C SER A 237 9.25 0.50 20.50
N ILE A 238 10.35 0.88 19.83
CA ILE A 238 10.45 0.97 18.37
C ILE A 238 10.21 -0.41 17.74
N TYR A 239 10.87 -1.45 18.26
CA TYR A 239 10.68 -2.82 17.80
C TYR A 239 9.21 -3.22 17.90
N LYS A 240 8.54 -2.93 19.01
CA LYS A 240 7.11 -3.22 19.22
C LYS A 240 6.20 -2.56 18.19
N ILE A 241 6.52 -1.34 17.76
CA ILE A 241 5.80 -0.64 16.68
C ILE A 241 5.99 -1.38 15.35
N GLY A 242 7.20 -1.85 15.06
CA GLY A 242 7.53 -2.56 13.82
C GLY A 242 6.99 -4.01 13.72
N ILE A 243 6.57 -4.64 14.84
CA ILE A 243 6.10 -6.04 14.87
C ILE A 243 5.00 -6.32 13.85
N SER A 244 4.02 -5.42 13.73
CA SER A 244 2.90 -5.61 12.80
C SER A 244 3.33 -5.68 11.33
N SER A 245 4.47 -5.07 10.99
CA SER A 245 4.94 -4.96 9.60
C SER A 245 5.92 -6.07 9.21
N PHE A 246 6.82 -6.49 10.11
CA PHE A 246 7.84 -7.48 9.75
C PHE A 246 7.31 -8.93 9.72
N VAL A 247 6.20 -9.20 10.40
CA VAL A 247 5.63 -10.55 10.53
C VAL A 247 5.32 -11.18 9.17
N SER A 248 4.84 -10.39 8.20
CA SER A 248 4.60 -10.86 6.83
C SER A 248 5.88 -11.33 6.14
N TYR A 249 7.03 -10.69 6.40
CA TYR A 249 8.33 -11.12 5.85
C TYR A 249 8.85 -12.39 6.53
N ILE A 250 8.57 -12.60 7.82
CA ILE A 250 8.86 -13.88 8.48
C ILE A 250 8.06 -15.00 7.82
N TYR A 251 6.78 -14.78 7.54
CA TYR A 251 5.94 -15.76 6.87
C TYR A 251 6.47 -16.10 5.48
N SER A 252 6.80 -15.09 4.67
CA SER A 252 7.42 -15.28 3.35
C SER A 252 8.78 -15.99 3.45
N PHE A 253 9.64 -15.61 4.41
CA PHE A 253 10.93 -16.24 4.66
C PHE A 253 10.80 -17.74 4.90
N VAL A 254 9.95 -18.13 5.87
CA VAL A 254 9.73 -19.53 6.24
C VAL A 254 9.16 -20.30 5.05
N PHE A 255 8.20 -19.73 4.34
CA PHE A 255 7.57 -20.39 3.21
C PHE A 255 8.50 -20.60 2.02
N ILE A 256 9.28 -19.58 1.61
CA ILE A 256 10.27 -19.70 0.53
C ILE A 256 11.32 -20.75 0.88
N LEU A 257 11.77 -20.79 2.14
CA LEU A 257 12.72 -21.80 2.60
C LEU A 257 12.15 -23.22 2.46
N ILE A 258 10.90 -23.43 2.88
CA ILE A 258 10.21 -24.73 2.74
C ILE A 258 10.00 -25.07 1.26
N GLY A 259 9.56 -24.11 0.45
CA GLY A 259 9.28 -24.27 -0.97
C GLY A 259 10.53 -24.64 -1.78
N ASN A 260 11.62 -23.88 -1.63
CA ASN A 260 12.89 -24.15 -2.29
C ASN A 260 13.42 -25.55 -1.93
N ASN A 261 13.48 -25.88 -0.63
CA ASN A 261 13.93 -27.18 -0.15
C ASN A 261 13.04 -28.35 -0.62
N ALA A 262 11.73 -28.11 -0.73
CA ALA A 262 10.81 -29.12 -1.26
C ALA A 262 11.02 -29.34 -2.75
N MET A 263 11.14 -28.27 -3.53
CA MET A 263 11.26 -28.33 -4.99
C MET A 263 12.59 -28.93 -5.43
N ILE A 264 13.70 -28.59 -4.75
CA ILE A 264 14.99 -29.23 -5.04
C ILE A 264 14.93 -30.74 -4.78
N ARG A 265 14.28 -31.18 -3.70
CA ARG A 265 14.15 -32.61 -3.37
C ARG A 265 13.23 -33.36 -4.32
N LEU A 266 12.13 -32.73 -4.76
CA LEU A 266 11.09 -33.39 -5.55
C LEU A 266 11.33 -33.33 -7.05
N ALA A 267 12.02 -32.30 -7.55
CA ALA A 267 12.14 -32.00 -8.97
C ALA A 267 13.53 -31.47 -9.39
N GLY A 268 14.52 -31.47 -8.49
CA GLY A 268 15.88 -31.01 -8.78
C GLY A 268 15.94 -29.51 -9.13
N ASP A 269 16.99 -29.12 -9.85
CA ASP A 269 17.26 -27.71 -10.16
C ASP A 269 16.15 -27.08 -11.02
N SER A 270 15.60 -27.85 -11.97
CA SER A 270 14.42 -27.46 -12.76
C SER A 270 13.21 -27.16 -11.89
N GLY A 271 13.05 -27.87 -10.76
CA GLY A 271 11.99 -27.62 -9.80
C GLY A 271 12.08 -26.24 -9.14
N VAL A 272 13.29 -25.87 -8.69
CA VAL A 272 13.56 -24.57 -8.05
C VAL A 272 13.40 -23.44 -9.06
N ALA A 273 13.86 -23.64 -10.30
CA ALA A 273 13.68 -22.66 -11.37
C ALA A 273 12.18 -22.43 -11.70
N VAL A 274 11.37 -23.50 -11.78
CA VAL A 274 9.92 -23.37 -11.95
C VAL A 274 9.26 -22.65 -10.77
N PHE A 275 9.73 -22.89 -9.56
CA PHE A 275 9.25 -22.18 -8.37
C PHE A 275 9.56 -20.70 -8.39
N ASP A 276 10.74 -20.32 -8.84
CA ASP A 276 11.09 -18.92 -9.04
C ASP A 276 10.17 -18.25 -10.07
N VAL A 277 9.91 -18.90 -11.22
CA VAL A 277 8.95 -18.38 -12.22
C VAL A 277 7.56 -18.15 -11.60
N VAL A 278 7.04 -19.11 -10.85
CA VAL A 278 5.71 -18.99 -10.23
C VAL A 278 5.67 -17.89 -9.17
N ILE A 279 6.72 -17.73 -8.36
CA ILE A 279 6.81 -16.62 -7.39
C ILE A 279 6.81 -15.27 -8.09
N ASN A 280 7.62 -15.10 -9.14
CA ASN A 280 7.68 -13.86 -9.91
C ASN A 280 6.31 -13.50 -10.52
N LEU A 281 5.59 -14.49 -11.07
CA LEU A 281 4.22 -14.29 -11.54
C LEU A 281 3.25 -13.92 -10.41
N GLY A 282 3.45 -14.49 -9.22
CA GLY A 282 2.69 -14.15 -8.02
C GLY A 282 2.93 -12.72 -7.55
N ASN A 283 4.18 -12.24 -7.57
CA ASN A 283 4.54 -10.86 -7.26
C ASN A 283 3.92 -9.88 -8.26
N MET A 284 3.99 -10.18 -9.56
CA MET A 284 3.29 -9.40 -10.58
C MET A 284 1.80 -9.30 -10.28
N ALA A 285 1.13 -10.43 -10.01
CA ALA A 285 -0.29 -10.43 -9.69
C ALA A 285 -0.59 -9.60 -8.43
N TYR A 286 0.26 -9.72 -7.40
CA TYR A 286 0.17 -8.95 -6.17
C TYR A 286 0.26 -7.43 -6.43
N TYR A 287 1.19 -6.95 -7.27
CA TYR A 287 1.27 -5.52 -7.62
C TYR A 287 -0.03 -4.99 -8.23
N LEU A 288 -0.65 -5.76 -9.13
CA LEU A 288 -1.91 -5.37 -9.77
C LEU A 288 -3.09 -5.34 -8.78
N PHE A 289 -3.19 -6.32 -7.88
CA PHE A 289 -4.19 -6.27 -6.81
C PHE A 289 -3.93 -5.14 -5.82
N ASN A 290 -2.66 -4.85 -5.52
CA ASN A 290 -2.29 -3.76 -4.63
C ASN A 290 -2.62 -2.38 -5.21
N ALA A 291 -2.61 -2.21 -6.54
CA ALA A 291 -3.10 -1.00 -7.20
C ALA A 291 -4.58 -0.70 -6.87
N VAL A 292 -5.41 -1.74 -6.77
CA VAL A 292 -6.82 -1.60 -6.34
C VAL A 292 -6.89 -1.22 -4.86
N SER A 293 -6.08 -1.85 -4.01
CA SER A 293 -6.04 -1.54 -2.57
C SER A 293 -5.63 -0.09 -2.31
N THR A 294 -4.50 0.33 -2.87
CA THR A 294 -3.97 1.70 -2.70
C THR A 294 -4.89 2.78 -3.26
N SER A 295 -5.65 2.49 -4.32
CA SER A 295 -6.62 3.45 -4.88
C SER A 295 -7.92 3.53 -4.09
N THR A 296 -8.35 2.45 -3.44
CA THR A 296 -9.62 2.39 -2.67
C THR A 296 -9.47 2.74 -1.21
N GLN A 297 -8.29 2.49 -0.60
CA GLN A 297 -8.01 2.74 0.80
C GLN A 297 -8.40 4.16 1.24
N PRO A 298 -7.89 5.25 0.61
CA PRO A 298 -8.20 6.59 1.11
C PRO A 298 -9.65 7.01 0.86
N ILE A 299 -10.33 6.41 -0.14
CA ILE A 299 -11.77 6.63 -0.38
C ILE A 299 -12.57 6.04 0.77
N ILE A 300 -12.30 4.78 1.13
CA ILE A 300 -12.95 4.09 2.25
C ILE A 300 -12.64 4.80 3.56
N SER A 301 -11.39 5.19 3.83
CA SER A 301 -11.03 5.91 5.05
C SER A 301 -11.73 7.27 5.17
N THR A 302 -11.94 7.97 4.05
CA THR A 302 -12.67 9.25 4.04
C THR A 302 -14.15 9.02 4.37
N TYR A 303 -14.82 8.09 3.69
CA TYR A 303 -16.23 7.77 3.95
C TYR A 303 -16.46 7.18 5.35
N GLU A 304 -15.51 6.40 5.87
CA GLU A 304 -15.58 5.90 7.24
C GLU A 304 -15.54 7.05 8.25
N GLY A 305 -14.67 8.06 8.01
CA GLY A 305 -14.61 9.27 8.83
C GLY A 305 -15.86 10.16 8.72
N GLU A 306 -16.60 10.08 7.61
CA GLU A 306 -17.89 10.76 7.40
C GLU A 306 -19.09 9.92 7.89
N CYS A 307 -18.85 8.75 8.48
CA CYS A 307 -19.89 7.77 8.83
C CYS A 307 -20.76 7.29 7.65
N ASN A 308 -20.35 7.52 6.40
CA ASN A 308 -21.05 7.06 5.21
C ASN A 308 -20.70 5.60 4.88
N TYR A 309 -21.18 4.69 5.73
CA TYR A 309 -20.86 3.26 5.64
C TYR A 309 -21.41 2.59 4.38
N ASP A 310 -22.50 3.13 3.81
CA ASP A 310 -23.11 2.59 2.61
C ASP A 310 -22.20 2.82 1.39
N GLU A 311 -21.55 3.99 1.28
CA GLU A 311 -20.52 4.21 0.24
C GLU A 311 -19.25 3.39 0.50
N CYS A 312 -18.83 3.18 1.75
CA CYS A 312 -17.74 2.25 2.07
C CYS A 312 -18.00 0.85 1.50
N ASP A 313 -19.19 0.30 1.73
CA ASP A 313 -19.58 -1.04 1.26
C ASP A 313 -19.67 -1.12 -0.26
N LYS A 314 -20.16 -0.05 -0.90
CA LYS A 314 -20.22 -0.02 -2.37
C LYS A 314 -18.83 0.07 -3.00
N ILE A 315 -17.90 0.84 -2.40
CA ILE A 315 -16.49 0.86 -2.85
C ILE A 315 -15.83 -0.51 -2.64
N GLU A 316 -16.13 -1.22 -1.55
CA GLU A 316 -15.68 -2.60 -1.34
C GLU A 316 -16.15 -3.53 -2.48
N ASN A 317 -17.42 -3.42 -2.88
CA ASN A 317 -17.98 -4.21 -3.98
C ASN A 317 -17.29 -3.91 -5.31
N VAL A 318 -16.98 -2.63 -5.57
CA VAL A 318 -16.21 -2.23 -6.76
C VAL A 318 -14.79 -2.80 -6.72
N SER A 319 -14.11 -2.70 -5.57
CA SER A 319 -12.78 -3.28 -5.35
C SER A 319 -12.78 -4.79 -5.62
N THR A 320 -13.75 -5.50 -5.04
CA THR A 320 -13.96 -6.95 -5.22
C THR A 320 -14.20 -7.30 -6.68
N LEU A 321 -15.03 -6.53 -7.39
CA LEU A 321 -15.33 -6.73 -8.80
C LEU A 321 -14.10 -6.51 -9.69
N VAL A 322 -13.37 -5.41 -9.48
CA VAL A 322 -12.15 -5.10 -10.25
C VAL A 322 -11.07 -6.14 -9.98
N ASN A 323 -10.89 -6.56 -8.74
CA ASN A 323 -9.97 -7.65 -8.39
C ASN A 323 -10.39 -8.97 -9.05
N SER A 324 -11.68 -9.31 -9.02
CA SER A 324 -12.19 -10.54 -9.67
C SER A 324 -11.97 -10.53 -11.18
N LEU A 325 -12.20 -9.39 -11.85
CA LEU A 325 -11.91 -9.23 -13.27
C LEU A 325 -10.40 -9.34 -13.56
N THR A 326 -9.58 -8.71 -12.72
CA THR A 326 -8.11 -8.79 -12.82
C THR A 326 -7.63 -10.24 -12.65
N SER A 327 -8.17 -10.96 -11.66
CA SER A 327 -7.89 -12.38 -11.44
C SER A 327 -8.27 -13.24 -12.65
N LEU A 328 -9.44 -13.00 -13.25
CA LEU A 328 -9.88 -13.73 -14.45
C LEU A 328 -8.98 -13.47 -15.66
N ILE A 329 -8.58 -12.21 -15.87
CA ILE A 329 -7.66 -11.82 -16.94
C ILE A 329 -6.29 -12.48 -16.74
N LEU A 330 -5.72 -12.37 -15.53
CA LEU A 330 -4.43 -12.97 -15.22
C LEU A 330 -4.47 -14.51 -15.30
N MET A 331 -5.54 -15.13 -14.80
CA MET A 331 -5.73 -16.57 -14.92
C MET A 331 -5.79 -17.00 -16.38
N PHE A 332 -6.55 -16.29 -17.22
CA PHE A 332 -6.59 -16.56 -18.66
C PHE A 332 -5.22 -16.43 -19.31
N LEU A 333 -4.50 -15.34 -19.03
CA LEU A 333 -3.15 -15.12 -19.56
C LEU A 333 -2.19 -16.23 -19.13
N PHE A 334 -2.19 -16.62 -17.86
CA PHE A 334 -1.29 -17.63 -17.32
C PHE A 334 -1.60 -19.03 -17.87
N VAL A 335 -2.88 -19.37 -18.06
CA VAL A 335 -3.27 -20.68 -18.60
C VAL A 335 -2.88 -20.81 -20.08
N VAL A 336 -3.18 -19.79 -20.88
CA VAL A 336 -2.97 -19.78 -22.33
C VAL A 336 -1.48 -19.65 -22.66
N PHE A 337 -0.79 -18.71 -22.02
CA PHE A 337 0.60 -18.40 -22.33
C PHE A 337 1.61 -19.13 -21.43
N ALA A 338 1.19 -20.13 -20.63
CA ALA A 338 2.08 -20.84 -19.70
C ALA A 338 3.41 -21.31 -20.33
N PRO A 339 3.42 -21.97 -21.51
CA PRO A 339 4.67 -22.40 -22.15
C PRO A 339 5.52 -21.22 -22.62
N LEU A 340 4.89 -20.17 -23.14
CA LEU A 340 5.59 -18.96 -23.56
C LEU A 340 6.24 -18.26 -22.36
N ILE A 341 5.53 -18.19 -21.23
CA ILE A 341 6.07 -17.63 -19.98
C ILE A 341 7.29 -18.44 -19.53
N CYS A 342 7.23 -19.77 -19.50
CA CYS A 342 8.40 -20.60 -19.18
C CYS A 342 9.61 -20.28 -20.09
N ASN A 343 9.37 -20.19 -21.40
CA ASN A 343 10.43 -19.88 -22.37
C ASN A 343 11.00 -18.46 -22.18
N LEU A 344 10.15 -17.48 -21.85
CA LEU A 344 10.58 -16.11 -21.56
C LEU A 344 11.51 -16.06 -20.36
N PHE A 345 11.29 -16.90 -19.35
CA PHE A 345 12.20 -17.06 -18.20
C PHE A 345 13.42 -17.95 -18.51
N GLY A 346 13.69 -18.30 -19.77
CA GLY A 346 14.86 -19.08 -20.15
C GLY A 346 14.78 -20.58 -19.81
N LEU A 347 13.57 -21.10 -19.57
CA LEU A 347 13.34 -22.53 -19.49
C LEU A 347 13.13 -23.07 -20.92
N TYR A 348 14.12 -23.77 -21.46
CA TYR A 348 14.03 -24.32 -22.83
C TYR A 348 13.92 -25.84 -22.89
N ASP A 349 14.29 -26.55 -21.81
CA ASP A 349 14.18 -27.99 -21.74
C ASP A 349 12.70 -28.43 -21.79
N PRO A 350 12.29 -29.31 -22.74
CA PRO A 350 10.89 -29.67 -22.92
C PRO A 350 10.21 -30.22 -21.66
N ALA A 351 10.92 -31.05 -20.88
CA ALA A 351 10.37 -31.63 -19.65
C ALA A 351 10.19 -30.56 -18.55
N THR A 352 11.11 -29.60 -18.48
CA THR A 352 11.04 -28.45 -17.57
C THR A 352 9.93 -27.49 -17.97
N VAL A 353 9.74 -27.23 -19.27
CA VAL A 353 8.64 -26.40 -19.80
C VAL A 353 7.29 -27.05 -19.55
N GLU A 354 7.17 -28.36 -19.72
CA GLU A 354 5.94 -29.09 -19.41
C GLU A 354 5.59 -28.98 -17.92
N TYR A 355 6.56 -29.25 -17.05
CA TYR A 355 6.38 -29.12 -15.60
C TYR A 355 6.05 -27.68 -15.18
N GLY A 356 6.77 -26.70 -15.71
CA GLY A 356 6.53 -25.28 -15.46
C GLY A 356 5.15 -24.84 -15.93
N SER A 357 4.74 -25.26 -17.13
CA SER A 357 3.42 -24.93 -17.69
C SER A 357 2.29 -25.48 -16.85
N LEU A 358 2.40 -26.73 -16.38
CA LEU A 358 1.43 -27.33 -15.48
C LEU A 358 1.38 -26.58 -14.14
N SER A 359 2.55 -26.24 -13.59
CA SER A 359 2.69 -25.52 -12.33
C SER A 359 2.03 -24.14 -12.37
N ILE A 360 2.29 -23.36 -13.44
CA ILE A 360 1.67 -22.05 -13.70
C ILE A 360 0.15 -22.18 -13.83
N ARG A 361 -0.33 -23.18 -14.58
CA ARG A 361 -1.78 -23.43 -14.75
C ARG A 361 -2.46 -23.74 -13.43
N ILE A 362 -1.88 -24.61 -12.60
CA ILE A 362 -2.44 -24.92 -11.27
C ILE A 362 -2.40 -23.67 -10.37
N TYR A 363 -1.27 -22.97 -10.33
CA TYR A 363 -1.12 -21.74 -9.54
C TYR A 363 -2.15 -20.68 -9.94
N SER A 364 -2.42 -20.50 -11.23
CA SER A 364 -3.36 -19.49 -11.74
C SER A 364 -4.77 -19.59 -11.14
N LEU A 365 -5.20 -20.77 -10.71
CA LEU A 365 -6.49 -20.98 -10.05
C LEU A 365 -6.58 -20.28 -8.69
N CYS A 366 -5.45 -20.11 -7.98
CA CYS A 366 -5.45 -19.43 -6.68
C CYS A 366 -5.73 -17.93 -6.83
N LEU A 367 -5.39 -17.33 -7.98
CA LEU A 367 -5.55 -15.88 -8.24
C LEU A 367 -6.99 -15.41 -8.06
N LEU A 368 -7.98 -16.27 -8.32
CA LEU A 368 -9.40 -16.00 -8.08
C LEU A 368 -9.67 -15.63 -6.62
N PHE A 369 -9.00 -16.28 -5.69
CA PHE A 369 -9.18 -16.08 -4.25
C PHE A 369 -8.22 -15.02 -3.68
N VAL A 370 -7.00 -14.90 -4.25
CA VAL A 370 -6.03 -13.86 -3.85
C VAL A 370 -6.66 -12.47 -3.94
N GLY A 371 -7.28 -12.15 -5.08
CA GLY A 371 -7.91 -10.84 -5.30
C GLY A 371 -9.04 -10.54 -4.29
N LEU A 372 -9.82 -11.56 -3.92
CA LEU A 372 -10.88 -11.44 -2.92
C LEU A 372 -10.33 -11.22 -1.50
N ASN A 373 -9.33 -11.99 -1.10
CA ASN A 373 -8.70 -11.85 0.21
C ASN A 373 -8.01 -10.50 0.38
N LEU A 374 -7.34 -10.00 -0.68
CA LEU A 374 -6.72 -8.68 -0.67
C LEU A 374 -7.75 -7.55 -0.61
N ALA A 375 -8.86 -7.65 -1.34
CA ALA A 375 -9.95 -6.67 -1.27
C ALA A 375 -10.53 -6.58 0.15
N MET A 376 -10.81 -7.73 0.78
CA MET A 376 -11.30 -7.76 2.17
C MET A 376 -10.29 -7.17 3.14
N SER A 377 -9.02 -7.58 3.04
CA SER A 377 -7.95 -7.07 3.91
C SER A 377 -7.85 -5.55 3.85
N ASN A 378 -7.85 -4.99 2.62
CA ASN A 378 -7.80 -3.54 2.42
C ASN A 378 -9.04 -2.83 2.98
N TYR A 379 -10.24 -3.39 2.78
CA TYR A 379 -11.47 -2.81 3.29
C TYR A 379 -11.46 -2.69 4.82
N TYR A 380 -11.09 -3.76 5.53
CA TYR A 380 -10.99 -3.72 6.99
C TYR A 380 -9.90 -2.76 7.47
N ALA A 381 -8.73 -2.78 6.83
CA ALA A 381 -7.63 -1.89 7.17
C ALA A 381 -7.99 -0.41 6.96
N ALA A 382 -8.64 -0.07 5.84
CA ALA A 382 -9.05 1.29 5.52
C ALA A 382 -10.12 1.85 6.48
N ARG A 383 -10.90 0.96 7.12
CA ARG A 383 -11.88 1.30 8.16
C ARG A 383 -11.29 1.35 9.58
N ASN A 384 -9.96 1.28 9.73
CA ASN A 384 -9.27 1.19 11.03
C ASN A 384 -9.67 -0.04 11.87
N ILE A 385 -10.07 -1.14 11.22
CA ILE A 385 -10.41 -2.41 11.86
C ILE A 385 -9.21 -3.36 11.71
N SER A 386 -8.40 -3.47 12.77
CA SER A 386 -7.04 -4.04 12.69
C SER A 386 -6.94 -5.58 12.86
N ILE A 387 -7.96 -6.24 13.41
CA ILE A 387 -7.90 -7.69 13.72
C ILE A 387 -8.04 -8.53 12.46
N GLU A 388 -8.98 -8.19 11.59
CA GLU A 388 -9.32 -8.95 10.39
C GLU A 388 -8.20 -8.94 9.33
N PRO A 389 -7.55 -7.81 9.00
CA PRO A 389 -6.37 -7.80 8.11
C PRO A 389 -5.22 -8.64 8.67
N PHE A 390 -4.98 -8.57 9.98
CA PHE A 390 -3.95 -9.38 10.65
C PHE A 390 -4.26 -10.88 10.55
N MET A 391 -5.53 -11.26 10.75
CA MET A 391 -5.98 -12.65 10.61
C MET A 391 -5.83 -13.14 9.17
N ILE A 392 -6.21 -12.34 8.17
CA ILE A 392 -6.01 -12.65 6.74
C ILE A 392 -4.52 -12.89 6.45
N ALA A 393 -3.64 -11.98 6.89
CA ALA A 393 -2.20 -12.08 6.68
C ALA A 393 -1.62 -13.36 7.33
N THR A 394 -2.07 -13.70 8.54
CA THR A 394 -1.61 -14.88 9.28
C THR A 394 -2.07 -16.19 8.64
N LEU A 395 -3.33 -16.28 8.22
CA LEU A 395 -3.88 -17.46 7.53
C LEU A 395 -3.16 -17.72 6.21
N ARG A 396 -2.98 -16.68 5.40
CA ARG A 396 -2.31 -16.75 4.09
C ARG A 396 -0.81 -16.97 4.19
N GLY A 397 -0.16 -16.39 5.20
CA GLY A 397 1.29 -16.43 5.32
C GLY A 397 1.80 -17.71 5.96
N ILE A 398 1.13 -18.23 7.00
CA ILE A 398 1.68 -19.35 7.77
C ILE A 398 0.64 -20.38 8.20
N ALA A 399 -0.50 -19.95 8.77
CA ALA A 399 -1.37 -20.86 9.50
C ALA A 399 -2.09 -21.88 8.60
N ILE A 400 -2.35 -21.53 7.34
CA ILE A 400 -2.87 -22.48 6.34
C ILE A 400 -1.77 -22.88 5.35
N LEU A 401 -0.96 -21.92 4.89
CA LEU A 401 0.02 -22.14 3.83
C LEU A 401 1.08 -23.18 4.18
N VAL A 402 1.68 -23.11 5.37
CA VAL A 402 2.73 -24.04 5.77
C VAL A 402 2.17 -25.46 5.96
N PRO A 403 1.09 -25.70 6.72
CA PRO A 403 0.48 -27.03 6.81
C PRO A 403 0.06 -27.59 5.45
N ALA A 404 -0.59 -26.79 4.60
CA ALA A 404 -1.01 -27.21 3.27
C ALA A 404 0.19 -27.61 2.41
N ALA A 405 1.27 -26.81 2.41
CA ALA A 405 2.50 -27.14 1.70
C ALA A 405 3.10 -28.46 2.18
N LEU A 406 3.25 -28.66 3.50
CA LEU A 406 3.82 -29.88 4.07
C LEU A 406 3.02 -31.15 3.73
N ILE A 407 1.69 -31.05 3.63
CA ILE A 407 0.83 -32.16 3.19
C ILE A 407 1.03 -32.41 1.69
N CYS A 408 0.92 -31.37 0.86
CA CYS A 408 1.07 -31.45 -0.58
C CYS A 408 2.45 -31.97 -1.02
N ILE A 409 3.52 -31.64 -0.29
CA ILE A 409 4.88 -32.15 -0.54
C ILE A 409 4.94 -33.68 -0.52
N ARG A 410 4.16 -34.35 0.34
CA ARG A 410 4.12 -35.82 0.44
C ARG A 410 3.42 -36.47 -0.76
N LEU A 411 2.55 -35.72 -1.44
CA LEU A 411 1.77 -36.18 -2.58
C LEU A 411 2.51 -35.97 -3.92
N GLY A 412 3.70 -35.36 -3.90
CA GLY A 412 4.58 -35.19 -5.05
C GLY A 412 4.66 -33.77 -5.60
N LYS A 413 5.54 -33.59 -6.60
CA LYS A 413 5.91 -32.27 -7.14
C LYS A 413 4.76 -31.46 -7.74
N ASN A 414 3.76 -32.12 -8.33
CA ASN A 414 2.59 -31.45 -8.92
C ASN A 414 1.57 -31.05 -7.85
N ALA A 415 1.47 -31.85 -6.77
CA ALA A 415 0.53 -31.60 -5.69
C ALA A 415 0.90 -30.37 -4.87
N PHE A 416 2.19 -30.01 -4.80
CA PHE A 416 2.71 -28.82 -4.12
C PHE A 416 1.95 -27.54 -4.49
N TRP A 417 1.63 -27.34 -5.77
CA TRP A 417 0.99 -26.12 -6.26
C TRP A 417 -0.44 -25.94 -5.75
N PHE A 418 -1.13 -27.03 -5.41
CA PHE A 418 -2.45 -26.95 -4.80
C PHE A 418 -2.43 -26.33 -3.40
N ALA A 419 -1.27 -26.29 -2.73
CA ALA A 419 -1.14 -25.63 -1.44
C ALA A 419 -1.55 -24.15 -1.51
N TYR A 420 -1.23 -23.44 -2.60
CA TYR A 420 -1.67 -22.06 -2.81
C TYR A 420 -3.18 -21.94 -2.96
N ILE A 421 -3.80 -22.85 -3.72
CA ILE A 421 -5.25 -22.88 -3.93
C ILE A 421 -5.96 -23.09 -2.58
N PHE A 422 -5.54 -24.11 -1.83
CA PHE A 422 -6.13 -24.40 -0.53
C PHE A 422 -5.94 -23.24 0.45
N THR A 423 -4.76 -22.62 0.45
CA THR A 423 -4.47 -21.47 1.32
C THR A 423 -5.45 -20.32 1.07
N GLU A 424 -5.58 -19.91 -0.19
CA GLU A 424 -6.39 -18.74 -0.53
C GLU A 424 -7.89 -19.04 -0.41
N LEU A 425 -8.32 -20.24 -0.80
CA LEU A 425 -9.70 -20.70 -0.65
C LEU A 425 -10.12 -20.79 0.82
N PHE A 426 -9.34 -21.48 1.66
CA PHE A 426 -9.70 -21.65 3.07
C PHE A 426 -9.59 -20.33 3.84
N THR A 427 -8.62 -19.47 3.52
CA THR A 427 -8.58 -18.11 4.08
C THR A 427 -9.88 -17.38 3.76
N TYR A 428 -10.29 -17.37 2.49
CA TYR A 428 -11.51 -16.70 2.07
C TYR A 428 -12.74 -17.25 2.80
N ILE A 429 -12.87 -18.58 2.91
CA ILE A 429 -13.98 -19.22 3.63
C ILE A 429 -13.99 -18.84 5.10
N ILE A 430 -12.85 -18.93 5.80
CA ILE A 430 -12.75 -18.63 7.24
C ILE A 430 -13.11 -17.17 7.50
N ILE A 431 -12.60 -16.23 6.70
CA ILE A 431 -12.87 -14.80 6.84
C ILE A 431 -14.33 -14.50 6.51
N ARG A 432 -14.92 -15.17 5.51
CA ARG A 432 -16.33 -14.98 5.18
C ARG A 432 -17.26 -15.51 6.28
N ILE A 433 -16.91 -16.63 6.91
CA ILE A 433 -17.61 -17.14 8.10
C ILE A 433 -17.45 -16.17 9.27
N HIS A 434 -16.23 -15.66 9.51
CA HIS A 434 -15.97 -14.68 10.56
C HIS A 434 -16.81 -13.41 10.36
N ARG A 435 -16.85 -12.86 9.14
CA ARG A 435 -17.69 -11.69 8.79
C ARG A 435 -19.18 -11.94 8.99
N LYS A 436 -19.67 -13.17 8.80
CA LYS A 436 -21.07 -13.55 9.09
C LYS A 436 -21.35 -13.63 10.58
N ARG A 437 -20.40 -14.11 11.39
CA ARG A 437 -20.54 -14.24 12.86
C ARG A 437 -20.33 -12.93 13.60
N HIS A 438 -19.44 -12.07 13.09
CA HIS A 438 -19.11 -10.76 13.63
C HIS A 438 -19.32 -9.71 12.54
N PRO A 439 -20.58 -9.34 12.24
CA PRO A 439 -20.86 -8.35 11.22
C PRO A 439 -20.24 -7.02 11.63
N VAL A 440 -19.58 -6.37 10.67
CA VAL A 440 -18.98 -5.03 10.83
C VAL A 440 -20.02 -3.98 11.26
N ILE A 441 -21.31 -4.29 11.08
CA ILE A 441 -22.46 -3.51 11.56
C ILE A 441 -22.33 -3.18 13.04
N ASN A 442 -21.78 -4.08 13.87
CA ASN A 442 -21.63 -3.84 15.30
C ASN A 442 -20.63 -2.72 15.66
N LYS A 443 -19.85 -2.23 14.69
CA LYS A 443 -18.95 -1.08 14.84
C LYS A 443 -19.46 0.19 14.14
N ARG A 444 -20.62 0.13 13.47
CA ARG A 444 -21.23 1.27 12.78
C ARG A 444 -22.06 2.08 13.77
N MET A 445 -22.06 3.39 13.60
CA MET A 445 -23.08 4.23 14.23
C MET A 445 -24.48 3.82 13.74
N ASP A 446 -25.48 3.96 14.61
CA ASP A 446 -26.87 3.72 14.25
C ASP A 446 -27.26 4.54 13.02
N LYS A 447 -27.90 3.90 12.02
CA LYS A 447 -28.35 4.58 10.81
C LYS A 447 -29.33 5.71 11.11
N GLU A 448 -30.09 5.62 12.20
CA GLU A 448 -31.01 6.69 12.58
C GLU A 448 -30.30 7.97 13.05
N ARG A 449 -29.02 7.87 13.42
CA ARG A 449 -28.15 9.00 13.83
C ARG A 449 -27.42 9.64 12.66
N ILE A 450 -27.77 9.29 11.42
CA ILE A 450 -27.14 9.80 10.21
C ILE A 450 -28.22 10.27 9.24
N LEU A 451 -28.10 11.50 8.75
CA LEU A 451 -28.95 12.08 7.73
C LEU A 451 -28.10 12.43 6.50
N ASP A 452 -28.43 11.84 5.35
CA ASP A 452 -27.77 12.09 4.08
C ASP A 452 -28.69 12.87 3.13
N ILE A 453 -28.26 14.05 2.67
CA ILE A 453 -29.00 14.92 1.74
C ILE A 453 -28.15 15.24 0.52
N LYS A 454 -28.78 15.27 -0.67
CA LYS A 454 -28.13 15.64 -1.94
C LYS A 454 -28.77 16.87 -2.56
N LEU A 455 -27.96 17.91 -2.74
CA LEU A 455 -28.33 19.18 -3.34
C LEU A 455 -27.74 19.28 -4.75
N GLY A 456 -28.50 19.88 -5.66
CA GLY A 456 -28.04 20.20 -7.02
C GLY A 456 -27.45 21.62 -7.10
N SER A 457 -27.33 22.15 -8.32
CA SER A 457 -26.88 23.52 -8.58
C SER A 457 -27.91 24.62 -8.27
N ASP A 458 -29.11 24.25 -7.85
CA ASP A 458 -30.22 25.18 -7.65
C ASP A 458 -30.53 25.34 -6.16
N ILE A 459 -30.70 26.59 -5.74
CA ILE A 459 -30.99 27.00 -4.35
C ILE A 459 -32.39 26.54 -3.93
N SER A 460 -33.28 26.23 -4.89
CA SER A 460 -34.66 25.80 -4.62
C SER A 460 -34.79 24.59 -3.67
N ARG A 461 -33.78 23.70 -3.61
CA ARG A 461 -33.78 22.53 -2.70
C ARG A 461 -33.16 22.79 -1.32
N LEU A 462 -32.59 23.99 -1.11
CA LEU A 462 -31.95 24.33 0.16
C LEU A 462 -32.97 24.39 1.30
N GLY A 463 -34.16 24.94 1.04
CA GLY A 463 -35.24 25.02 2.04
C GLY A 463 -35.69 23.65 2.54
N SER A 464 -35.97 22.71 1.63
CA SER A 464 -36.32 21.34 2.01
C SER A 464 -35.21 20.62 2.78
N ALA A 465 -33.94 20.89 2.46
CA ALA A 465 -32.83 20.31 3.19
C ALA A 465 -32.72 20.86 4.63
N ILE A 466 -33.03 22.15 4.83
CA ILE A 466 -33.08 22.78 6.15
C ILE A 466 -34.22 22.18 6.99
N GLU A 467 -35.39 21.91 6.40
CA GLU A 467 -36.51 21.23 7.08
C GLU A 467 -36.13 19.81 7.53
N ASP A 468 -35.49 19.02 6.65
CA ASP A 468 -35.01 17.67 6.99
C ASP A 468 -33.99 17.69 8.14
N ILE A 469 -33.09 18.69 8.13
CA ILE A 469 -32.10 18.90 9.19
C ILE A 469 -32.75 19.28 10.51
N GLU A 470 -33.78 20.12 10.48
CA GLU A 470 -34.52 20.54 11.67
C GLU A 470 -35.19 19.34 12.33
N MET A 471 -35.96 18.56 11.56
CA MET A 471 -36.60 17.33 12.06
C MET A 471 -35.59 16.34 12.64
N PHE A 472 -34.42 16.21 12.02
CA PHE A 472 -33.35 15.33 12.52
C PHE A 472 -32.72 15.84 13.82
N CYS A 473 -32.46 17.15 13.91
CA CYS A 473 -31.90 17.77 15.11
C CYS A 473 -32.87 17.70 16.29
N GLU A 474 -34.17 17.91 16.05
CA GLU A 474 -35.22 17.74 17.04
C GLU A 474 -35.31 16.29 17.54
N LYS A 475 -35.26 15.31 16.62
CA LYS A 475 -35.27 13.88 16.96
C LYS A 475 -34.15 13.48 17.92
N TRP A 476 -33.01 14.15 17.86
CA TRP A 476 -31.82 13.84 18.66
C TRP A 476 -31.54 14.87 19.77
N ASP A 477 -32.56 15.61 20.20
CA ASP A 477 -32.50 16.57 21.31
C ASP A 477 -31.37 17.62 21.18
N ALA A 478 -31.10 18.06 19.95
CA ALA A 478 -30.14 19.14 19.69
C ALA A 478 -30.61 20.42 20.38
N ASN A 479 -29.70 21.11 21.09
CA ASN A 479 -30.08 22.36 21.73
C ASN A 479 -30.36 23.47 20.69
N PRO A 480 -31.14 24.51 21.02
CA PRO A 480 -31.50 25.56 20.06
C PRO A 480 -30.30 26.28 19.43
N LYS A 481 -29.17 26.36 20.14
CA LYS A 481 -27.93 26.94 19.60
C LYS A 481 -27.32 26.04 18.54
N GLN A 482 -27.29 24.72 18.78
CA GLN A 482 -26.78 23.74 17.83
C GLN A 482 -27.60 23.72 16.54
N LEU A 483 -28.93 23.68 16.67
CA LEU A 483 -29.85 23.76 15.52
C LEU A 483 -29.59 25.02 14.70
N TYR A 484 -29.56 26.18 15.34
CA TYR A 484 -29.30 27.46 14.69
C TYR A 484 -27.95 27.48 13.95
N TYR A 485 -26.87 26.97 14.58
CA TYR A 485 -25.55 26.94 13.94
C TYR A 485 -25.49 25.97 12.77
N ILE A 486 -26.15 24.81 12.83
CA ILE A 486 -26.17 23.85 11.72
C ILE A 486 -26.93 24.45 10.54
N GLN A 487 -28.13 24.99 10.78
CA GLN A 487 -28.94 25.59 9.72
C GLN A 487 -28.18 26.74 9.04
N MET A 488 -27.61 27.66 9.83
CA MET A 488 -26.77 28.74 9.31
C MET A 488 -25.56 28.20 8.54
N THR A 489 -24.88 27.17 9.05
CA THR A 489 -23.72 26.58 8.36
C THR A 489 -24.13 26.01 7.01
N VAL A 490 -25.23 25.26 6.94
CA VAL A 490 -25.73 24.70 5.68
C VAL A 490 -26.13 25.79 4.72
N GLU A 491 -26.88 26.80 5.18
CA GLU A 491 -27.38 27.88 4.35
C GLU A 491 -26.23 28.70 3.76
N GLU A 492 -25.32 29.19 4.60
CA GLU A 492 -24.19 30.02 4.20
C GLU A 492 -23.17 29.25 3.34
N VAL A 493 -22.80 28.03 3.74
CA VAL A 493 -21.81 27.23 3.02
C VAL A 493 -22.35 26.75 1.69
N CYS A 494 -23.56 26.19 1.65
CA CYS A 494 -24.12 25.71 0.39
C CYS A 494 -24.44 26.87 -0.56
N SER A 495 -24.99 27.99 -0.05
CA SER A 495 -25.23 29.18 -0.87
C SER A 495 -23.93 29.74 -1.44
N ALA A 496 -22.85 29.81 -0.65
CA ALA A 496 -21.54 30.24 -1.11
C ALA A 496 -20.98 29.30 -2.21
N ILE A 497 -21.10 27.98 -2.04
CA ILE A 497 -20.66 26.99 -3.04
C ILE A 497 -21.49 27.12 -4.32
N ILE A 498 -22.82 27.21 -4.22
CA ILE A 498 -23.72 27.32 -5.38
C ILE A 498 -23.47 28.62 -6.14
N THR A 499 -23.32 29.74 -5.42
CA THR A 499 -23.21 31.06 -6.02
C THR A 499 -21.81 31.33 -6.58
N ASN A 500 -20.76 30.95 -5.86
CA ASN A 500 -19.38 31.29 -6.22
C ASN A 500 -18.58 30.10 -6.74
N GLY A 501 -18.78 28.91 -6.16
CA GLY A 501 -18.08 27.69 -6.54
C GLY A 501 -18.53 27.13 -7.90
N PHE A 502 -19.84 27.09 -8.16
CA PHE A 502 -20.39 26.52 -9.39
C PHE A 502 -20.47 27.48 -10.58
N LYS A 503 -20.39 28.80 -10.38
CA LYS A 503 -20.51 29.83 -11.46
C LYS A 503 -19.19 30.19 -12.16
N SER A 504 -18.04 29.67 -11.73
CA SER A 504 -16.77 29.96 -12.40
C SER A 504 -16.74 29.39 -13.83
N PRO A 505 -16.30 30.14 -14.87
CA PRO A 505 -16.26 29.68 -16.27
C PRO A 505 -15.39 28.43 -16.51
N LEU A 506 -14.57 28.03 -15.52
CA LEU A 506 -13.81 26.77 -15.52
C LEU A 506 -14.68 25.53 -15.22
N VAL A 507 -15.83 25.68 -14.55
CA VAL A 507 -16.76 24.60 -14.19
C VAL A 507 -17.44 24.03 -15.45
N ASN A 508 -17.72 24.86 -16.45
CA ASN A 508 -18.23 24.44 -17.77
C ASN A 508 -17.25 23.56 -18.57
N ARG A 509 -16.02 23.35 -18.08
CA ARG A 509 -15.03 22.40 -18.63
C ARG A 509 -14.78 21.18 -17.74
N THR A 510 -15.39 21.12 -16.56
CA THR A 510 -15.24 19.92 -15.71
C THR A 510 -16.00 18.76 -16.34
N ASN A 511 -15.35 17.60 -16.44
CA ASN A 511 -15.82 16.38 -17.12
C ASN A 511 -17.10 15.74 -16.50
N PHE A 512 -17.87 16.48 -15.69
CA PHE A 512 -18.78 15.90 -14.69
C PHE A 512 -20.27 16.08 -14.99
N GLY A 513 -20.66 16.86 -15.99
CA GLY A 513 -22.03 16.92 -16.53
C GLY A 513 -23.10 17.57 -15.65
N TYR A 514 -22.88 17.73 -14.34
CA TYR A 514 -23.76 18.43 -13.39
C TYR A 514 -23.05 18.70 -12.04
N ASN A 515 -23.50 19.72 -11.31
CA ASN A 515 -22.95 20.13 -10.01
C ASN A 515 -23.75 19.54 -8.85
N VAL A 516 -23.07 19.06 -7.81
CA VAL A 516 -23.70 18.37 -6.67
C VAL A 516 -23.00 18.76 -5.36
N ILE A 517 -23.81 18.96 -4.31
CA ILE A 517 -23.37 19.04 -2.92
C ILE A 517 -24.01 17.87 -2.15
N GLU A 518 -23.22 17.09 -1.44
CA GLU A 518 -23.66 16.00 -0.56
C GLU A 518 -23.43 16.44 0.89
N LEU A 519 -24.50 16.39 1.68
CA LEU A 519 -24.51 16.72 3.11
C LEU A 519 -24.73 15.43 3.90
N THR A 520 -23.88 15.18 4.88
CA THR A 520 -24.05 14.09 5.84
C THR A 520 -24.00 14.68 7.25
N LEU A 521 -25.15 14.69 7.93
CA LEU A 521 -25.29 15.16 9.30
C LEU A 521 -25.30 13.96 10.25
N VAL A 522 -24.43 13.99 11.26
CA VAL A 522 -24.23 12.88 12.20
C VAL A 522 -24.45 13.35 13.64
N ALA A 523 -25.34 12.66 14.36
CA ALA A 523 -25.63 12.89 15.78
C ALA A 523 -24.82 11.93 16.65
N ALA A 524 -23.68 12.38 17.17
CA ALA A 524 -22.79 11.56 17.97
C ALA A 524 -23.35 11.25 19.36
N GLU A 525 -22.85 10.19 19.99
CA GLU A 525 -23.31 9.73 21.31
C GLU A 525 -23.06 10.73 22.45
N ASN A 526 -22.14 11.68 22.25
CA ASN A 526 -21.80 12.72 23.22
C ASN A 526 -22.59 14.03 22.99
N ASN A 527 -23.72 13.98 22.27
CA ASN A 527 -24.54 15.12 21.86
C ASN A 527 -23.83 16.16 20.97
N ASP A 528 -22.68 15.82 20.39
CA ASP A 528 -22.05 16.63 19.35
C ASP A 528 -22.72 16.36 18.00
N LEU A 529 -22.84 17.39 17.16
CA LEU A 529 -23.33 17.27 15.79
C LEU A 529 -22.19 17.51 14.81
N PHE A 530 -22.03 16.59 13.86
CA PHE A 530 -21.03 16.68 12.80
C PHE A 530 -21.72 16.88 11.47
N LEU A 531 -21.43 17.98 10.81
CA LEU A 531 -21.90 18.27 9.47
C LEU A 531 -20.75 18.06 8.48
N HIS A 532 -20.87 17.05 7.64
CA HIS A 532 -19.98 16.80 6.53
C HIS A 532 -20.61 17.38 5.25
N ILE A 533 -19.85 18.18 4.52
CA ILE A 533 -20.26 18.81 3.26
C ILE A 533 -19.24 18.43 2.20
N ARG A 534 -19.71 17.87 1.09
CA ARG A 534 -18.87 17.51 -0.03
C ARG A 534 -19.41 18.07 -1.33
N ASP A 535 -18.56 18.70 -2.12
CA ASP A 535 -18.96 19.27 -3.42
C ASP A 535 -17.92 19.03 -4.52
N ASN A 536 -18.39 19.15 -5.77
CA ASN A 536 -17.56 19.07 -6.97
C ASN A 536 -17.22 20.44 -7.59
N ALA A 537 -17.29 21.53 -6.82
CA ALA A 537 -16.96 22.86 -7.29
C ALA A 537 -15.44 23.01 -7.55
N ILE A 538 -15.04 24.16 -8.11
CA ILE A 538 -13.62 24.56 -8.13
C ILE A 538 -13.04 24.60 -6.71
N PHE A 539 -11.70 24.64 -6.58
CA PHE A 539 -11.09 24.84 -5.25
C PHE A 539 -11.61 26.16 -4.69
N PHE A 540 -12.47 26.04 -3.70
CA PHE A 540 -13.17 27.13 -3.07
C PHE A 540 -13.33 26.72 -1.63
N ASN A 541 -12.53 27.31 -0.76
CA ASN A 541 -12.67 27.18 0.67
C ASN A 541 -13.54 28.34 1.15
N PRO A 542 -14.83 28.12 1.49
CA PRO A 542 -15.72 29.17 1.96
C PRO A 542 -15.17 29.87 3.21
N PHE A 543 -14.36 29.17 4.00
CA PHE A 543 -13.69 29.74 5.16
C PHE A 543 -12.55 30.69 4.81
N ASP A 544 -11.94 30.63 3.62
CA ASP A 544 -10.88 31.57 3.25
C ASP A 544 -11.41 32.93 2.75
N MET A 545 -12.74 33.13 2.79
CA MET A 545 -13.36 34.43 2.55
C MET A 545 -12.87 35.44 3.58
N ASN A 546 -12.01 36.35 3.12
CA ASN A 546 -11.35 37.34 3.95
C ASN A 546 -12.15 38.66 3.90
N LYS A 547 -12.43 39.29 5.05
CA LYS A 547 -13.15 40.58 5.15
C LYS A 547 -12.57 41.72 4.28
N LYS A 548 -11.30 41.60 3.85
CA LYS A 548 -10.59 42.59 3.01
C LYS A 548 -10.48 42.23 1.53
N ALA A 549 -10.58 40.96 1.13
CA ALA A 549 -10.31 40.53 -0.25
C ALA A 549 -11.51 40.66 -1.21
N LEU A 550 -12.67 41.08 -0.70
CA LEU A 550 -13.93 41.22 -1.45
C LEU A 550 -14.31 42.67 -1.76
N LYS A 551 -13.52 43.66 -1.33
CA LYS A 551 -13.77 45.08 -1.68
C LYS A 551 -13.65 45.39 -3.17
N ASP A 552 -13.00 44.51 -3.94
CA ASP A 552 -12.78 44.69 -5.38
C ASP A 552 -13.79 43.91 -6.25
N ILE A 553 -14.86 43.32 -5.66
CA ILE A 553 -15.95 42.71 -6.42
C ILE A 553 -17.27 43.29 -5.90
N GLU A 554 -17.93 44.13 -6.70
CA GLU A 554 -19.13 44.93 -6.39
C GLU A 554 -20.41 44.10 -6.13
N ASN A 555 -20.44 43.17 -5.16
CA ASN A 555 -21.65 42.42 -4.82
C ASN A 555 -21.95 42.45 -3.30
N LYS A 556 -23.05 43.10 -2.92
CA LYS A 556 -23.53 43.23 -1.52
C LYS A 556 -23.80 41.88 -0.83
N ASP A 557 -24.19 40.85 -1.56
CA ASP A 557 -24.43 39.51 -0.99
C ASP A 557 -23.13 38.82 -0.53
N SER A 558 -21.99 39.21 -1.09
CA SER A 558 -20.69 38.62 -0.72
C SER A 558 -20.19 39.08 0.66
N ASP A 559 -20.58 40.28 1.10
CA ASP A 559 -20.24 40.82 2.42
C ASP A 559 -21.02 40.13 3.56
N PHE A 560 -22.27 39.73 3.31
CA PHE A 560 -23.09 38.99 4.29
C PHE A 560 -22.57 37.56 4.49
N ASN A 561 -22.29 36.85 3.40
CA ASN A 561 -21.75 35.48 3.48
C ASN A 561 -20.39 35.45 4.19
N ALA A 562 -19.54 36.46 3.99
CA ALA A 562 -18.26 36.57 4.70
C ALA A 562 -18.43 36.80 6.21
N LEU A 563 -19.48 37.50 6.63
CA LEU A 563 -19.82 37.69 8.04
C LEU A 563 -20.34 36.37 8.66
N GLY A 564 -21.21 35.65 7.94
CA GLY A 564 -21.71 34.33 8.34
C GLY A 564 -20.57 33.31 8.54
N MET A 565 -19.61 33.27 7.61
CA MET A 565 -18.44 32.39 7.71
C MET A 565 -17.55 32.67 8.93
N ASP A 566 -17.38 33.94 9.30
CA ASP A 566 -16.60 34.33 10.49
C ASP A 566 -17.31 33.91 11.79
N VAL A 567 -18.65 34.02 11.82
CA VAL A 567 -19.46 33.53 12.94
C VAL A 567 -19.36 32.01 13.07
N ILE A 568 -19.45 31.27 11.96
CA ILE A 568 -19.31 29.80 11.96
C ILE A 568 -17.93 29.40 12.51
N LYS A 569 -16.85 30.04 12.06
CA LYS A 569 -15.48 29.77 12.56
C LYS A 569 -15.32 29.99 14.05
N GLN A 570 -15.92 31.05 14.60
CA GLN A 570 -15.79 31.40 16.01
C GLN A 570 -16.64 30.49 16.91
N LYS A 571 -17.65 29.83 16.36
CA LYS A 571 -18.64 29.05 17.12
C LYS A 571 -18.48 27.54 16.94
N ALA A 572 -17.88 27.08 15.85
CA ALA A 572 -17.56 25.67 15.66
C ALA A 572 -16.53 25.21 16.70
N LYS A 573 -16.75 24.02 17.29
CA LYS A 573 -15.75 23.38 18.16
C LYS A 573 -14.50 23.02 17.37
N SER A 574 -14.69 22.61 16.12
CA SER A 574 -13.64 22.44 15.13
C SER A 574 -14.24 22.50 13.74
N PHE A 575 -13.46 22.94 12.77
CA PHE A 575 -13.80 22.84 11.36
C PHE A 575 -12.59 22.39 10.56
N TYR A 576 -12.83 21.62 9.50
CA TYR A 576 -11.79 21.07 8.63
C TYR A 576 -12.23 21.25 7.19
N TYR A 577 -11.33 21.78 6.34
CA TYR A 577 -11.53 21.84 4.91
C TYR A 577 -10.35 21.16 4.22
N ARG A 578 -10.66 20.27 3.27
CA ARG A 578 -9.66 19.62 2.43
C ARG A 578 -10.22 19.46 1.03
N ARG A 579 -9.44 19.87 0.02
CA ARG A 579 -9.69 19.39 -1.33
C ARG A 579 -9.02 18.04 -1.53
N PHE A 580 -9.81 17.00 -1.75
CA PHE A 580 -9.34 15.64 -1.95
C PHE A 580 -9.83 15.10 -3.30
N GLN A 581 -8.87 14.70 -4.16
CA GLN A 581 -9.12 14.07 -5.46
C GLN A 581 -10.04 14.85 -6.43
N GLY A 582 -10.11 16.17 -6.26
CA GLY A 582 -10.91 17.08 -7.09
C GLY A 582 -12.19 17.56 -6.45
N PHE A 583 -12.57 16.99 -5.31
CA PHE A 583 -13.74 17.35 -4.53
C PHE A 583 -13.31 18.16 -3.31
N ASN A 584 -14.16 19.09 -2.92
CA ASN A 584 -14.00 19.81 -1.67
C ASN A 584 -14.75 19.02 -0.60
N THR A 585 -14.09 18.70 0.49
CA THR A 585 -14.68 18.07 1.67
C THR A 585 -14.51 19.02 2.84
N MET A 586 -15.61 19.30 3.52
CA MET A 586 -15.66 20.13 4.70
C MET A 586 -16.32 19.37 5.84
N VAL A 587 -15.80 19.53 7.05
CA VAL A 587 -16.40 19.00 8.27
C VAL A 587 -16.54 20.13 9.27
N VAL A 588 -17.72 20.30 9.83
CA VAL A 588 -18.00 21.28 10.88
C VAL A 588 -18.57 20.55 12.09
N LYS A 589 -17.91 20.72 13.24
CA LYS A 589 -18.33 20.14 14.52
C LYS A 589 -18.95 21.21 15.41
N ILE A 590 -20.17 20.98 15.87
CA ILE A 590 -20.97 21.95 16.64
C ILE A 590 -21.29 21.42 18.05
#